data_AF-A0A2K9EAV3-F1
#
_entry.id   AF-A0A2K9EAV3-F1
#
_cell.length_a   1.000
_cell.length_b   1.000
_cell.length_c   1.000
_cell.angle_alpha   90.00
_cell.angle_beta   90.00
_cell.angle_gamma   90.00
#
_symmetry.space_group_name_H-M   'P 1'
#
loop_
_entity.id
_entity.type
_entity.pdbx_description
1 polymer ?
#
loop_
_entity_poly.entity_id
_entity_poly.type
_entity_poly.pdbx_seq_one_letter_code
_entity_poly.pdbx_strand_id
1 'polypeptide(L)'
;MIGVSFNKFGYVENGEVDLNKLTILTGENNTGKTYVSYAIYGLIGSMKDVVIDDIVDGFENITGSGVIVVNLREVLNKSFRKLLNKISSSYSENLHDIFSVSRETFKDSLIKLKIDKGLFFEKLYEKYLESKIKFPSTS
;
A
#
# COMPACT_ATOMS: atom_id res chain seq x y z
N MET A 1 10.96 4.16 5.94
CA MET A 1 11.14 2.70 5.83
C MET A 1 9.94 2.11 5.11
N ILE A 2 10.14 1.13 4.23
CA ILE A 2 9.06 0.30 3.68
C ILE A 2 9.32 -1.12 4.20
N GLY A 3 8.29 -1.79 4.71
CA GLY A 3 8.39 -3.15 5.21
C GLY A 3 7.13 -3.95 4.90
N VAL A 4 7.26 -5.26 4.99
CA VAL A 4 6.16 -6.20 4.78
C VAL A 4 6.17 -7.22 5.92
N SER A 5 5.01 -7.44 6.54
CA SER A 5 4.84 -8.49 7.54
C SER A 5 3.89 -9.57 7.06
N PHE A 6 4.19 -10.81 7.44
CA PHE A 6 3.49 -12.02 7.06
C PHE A 6 2.96 -12.73 8.30
N ASN A 7 1.75 -13.27 8.21
CA ASN A 7 1.17 -14.18 9.18
C ASN A 7 0.47 -15.31 8.42
N LYS A 8 0.77 -16.56 8.81
CA LYS A 8 0.20 -17.79 8.23
C LYS A 8 0.27 -17.84 6.70
N PHE A 9 1.40 -17.45 6.11
CA PHE A 9 1.57 -17.36 4.66
C PHE A 9 2.49 -18.47 4.14
N GLY A 10 1.90 -19.51 3.56
CA GLY A 10 2.65 -20.68 3.08
C GLY A 10 3.44 -21.32 4.23
N TYR A 11 4.77 -21.40 4.09
CA TYR A 11 5.67 -21.91 5.14
C TYR A 11 6.04 -20.87 6.22
N VAL A 12 5.57 -19.62 6.09
CA VAL A 12 5.88 -18.54 7.03
C VAL A 12 4.73 -18.37 8.02
N GLU A 13 4.87 -18.92 9.22
CA GLU A 13 3.88 -18.74 10.29
C GLU A 13 3.82 -17.27 10.73
N ASN A 14 4.99 -16.64 10.95
CA ASN A 14 5.14 -15.21 11.23
C ASN A 14 6.47 -14.71 10.69
N GLY A 15 6.50 -13.51 10.11
CA GLY A 15 7.75 -12.91 9.63
C GLY A 15 7.61 -11.45 9.26
N GLU A 16 8.74 -10.74 9.22
CA GLU A 16 8.83 -9.35 8.80
C GLU A 16 10.06 -9.14 7.93
N VAL A 17 9.92 -8.33 6.89
CA VAL A 17 10.99 -7.95 5.98
C VAL A 17 10.98 -6.44 5.82
N ASP A 18 12.05 -5.79 6.26
CA ASP A 18 12.31 -4.39 5.96
C ASP A 18 13.01 -4.27 4.61
N LEU A 19 12.42 -3.51 3.69
CA LEU A 19 12.92 -3.34 2.34
C LEU A 19 13.95 -2.21 2.31
N ASN A 20 15.18 -2.60 1.97
CA ASN A 20 16.30 -1.70 1.74
C ASN A 20 16.69 -1.70 0.26
N LYS A 21 17.69 -0.86 -0.11
CA LYS A 21 18.21 -0.76 -1.50
C LYS A 21 18.54 -2.14 -2.10
N LEU A 22 19.08 -3.04 -1.28
CA LEU A 22 19.28 -4.44 -1.60
C LEU A 22 18.74 -5.26 -0.43
N THR A 23 17.84 -6.17 -0.72
CA THR A 23 17.26 -7.10 0.27
C THR A 23 17.46 -8.51 -0.28
N ILE A 24 18.17 -9.36 0.47
CA ILE A 24 18.49 -10.73 0.05
C ILE A 24 17.76 -11.69 0.98
N LEU A 25 16.93 -12.56 0.41
CA LEU A 25 16.28 -13.66 1.12
C LEU A 25 17.14 -14.93 0.98
N THR A 26 17.72 -15.40 2.08
CA THR A 26 18.58 -16.60 2.12
C THR A 26 17.95 -17.72 2.94
N GLY A 27 18.45 -18.95 2.81
CA GLY A 27 17.98 -20.13 3.53
C GLY A 27 17.80 -21.35 2.62
N GLU A 28 17.36 -22.47 3.18
CA GLU A 28 17.21 -23.74 2.45
C GLU A 28 16.18 -23.65 1.32
N ASN A 29 16.35 -24.47 0.29
CA ASN A 29 15.37 -24.53 -0.80
C ASN A 29 13.99 -24.94 -0.29
N ASN A 30 12.95 -24.46 -0.98
CA ASN A 30 11.56 -24.81 -0.69
C ASN A 30 11.00 -24.35 0.66
N THR A 31 11.64 -23.36 1.31
CA THR A 31 11.21 -22.78 2.62
C THR A 31 10.33 -21.52 2.47
N GLY A 32 9.74 -21.29 1.30
CA GLY A 32 8.86 -20.14 1.07
C GLY A 32 9.56 -18.87 0.59
N LYS A 33 10.88 -18.84 0.39
CA LYS A 33 11.62 -17.66 -0.11
C LYS A 33 11.03 -17.10 -1.41
N THR A 34 10.71 -17.95 -2.38
CA THR A 34 10.09 -17.55 -3.65
C THR A 34 8.71 -16.94 -3.44
N TYR A 35 7.89 -17.54 -2.57
CA TYR A 35 6.55 -17.05 -2.25
C TYR A 35 6.61 -15.69 -1.56
N VAL A 36 7.50 -15.54 -0.57
CA VAL A 36 7.74 -14.26 0.12
C VAL A 36 8.17 -13.20 -0.90
N SER A 37 9.13 -13.52 -1.77
CA SER A 37 9.60 -12.58 -2.79
C SER A 37 8.48 -12.12 -3.73
N TYR A 38 7.64 -13.05 -4.21
CA TYR A 38 6.52 -12.72 -5.09
C TYR A 38 5.40 -11.97 -4.37
N ALA A 39 5.14 -12.31 -3.11
CA ALA A 39 4.16 -11.59 -2.30
C ALA A 39 4.59 -10.13 -2.06
N ILE A 40 5.87 -9.90 -1.75
CA ILE A 40 6.43 -8.54 -1.62
C ILE A 40 6.27 -7.78 -2.93
N TYR A 41 6.69 -8.39 -4.03
CA TYR A 41 6.62 -7.76 -5.35
C TYR A 41 5.18 -7.42 -5.75
N GLY A 42 4.26 -8.36 -5.60
CA GLY A 42 2.85 -8.17 -5.91
C GLY A 42 2.17 -7.14 -5.02
N LEU A 43 2.48 -7.13 -3.71
CA LEU A 43 1.91 -6.15 -2.77
C LEU A 43 2.30 -4.73 -3.16
N ILE A 44 3.58 -4.49 -3.47
CA ILE A 44 4.07 -3.19 -3.93
C ILE A 44 3.44 -2.82 -5.28
N GLY A 45 3.30 -3.79 -6.19
CA GLY A 45 2.64 -3.60 -7.47
C GLY A 45 1.18 -3.16 -7.33
N SER A 46 0.43 -3.78 -6.42
CA SER A 46 -1.00 -3.51 -6.19
C SER A 46 -1.30 -2.10 -5.66
N MET A 47 -0.29 -1.40 -5.14
CA MET A 47 -0.45 -0.01 -4.70
C MET A 47 -0.86 0.93 -5.84
N LYS A 48 -0.55 0.58 -7.09
CA LYS A 48 -0.89 1.40 -8.27
C LYS A 48 -2.40 1.40 -8.56
N ASP A 49 -3.09 0.34 -8.17
CA ASP A 49 -4.49 0.10 -8.51
C ASP A 49 -5.43 0.58 -7.41
N VAL A 50 -4.89 1.12 -6.31
CA VAL A 50 -5.71 1.62 -5.21
C VAL A 50 -6.32 2.96 -5.58
N VAL A 51 -7.61 2.92 -5.87
CA VAL A 51 -8.43 4.09 -6.08
C VAL A 51 -8.66 4.79 -4.73
N ILE A 52 -8.35 6.09 -4.71
CA ILE A 52 -8.38 6.98 -3.56
C ILE A 52 -9.81 7.45 -3.21
N ASP A 53 -10.83 6.67 -3.56
CA ASP A 53 -12.25 7.05 -3.35
C ASP A 53 -12.61 7.20 -1.86
N ASP A 54 -11.81 6.61 -0.97
CA ASP A 54 -11.99 6.65 0.48
C ASP A 54 -11.34 7.85 1.19
N ILE A 55 -10.74 8.78 0.41
CA ILE A 55 -10.05 9.99 0.90
C ILE A 55 -10.97 11.23 0.84
N VAL A 56 -12.28 11.02 0.72
CA VAL A 56 -13.28 12.09 0.56
C VAL A 56 -13.48 12.92 1.83
N ASP A 57 -13.14 12.40 3.02
CA ASP A 57 -13.25 13.09 4.33
C ASP A 57 -12.40 14.37 4.46
N GLY A 58 -11.65 14.76 3.43
CA GLY A 58 -10.81 15.96 3.40
C GLY A 58 -11.28 17.08 2.46
N PHE A 59 -12.41 16.88 1.76
CA PHE A 59 -12.93 17.80 0.74
C PHE A 59 -13.97 18.81 1.27
N GLU A 60 -14.04 19.00 2.58
CA GLU A 60 -15.10 19.77 3.26
C GLU A 60 -15.14 21.27 2.91
N ASN A 61 -14.14 21.80 2.17
CA ASN A 61 -14.05 23.22 1.81
C ASN A 61 -14.23 23.43 0.30
N ILE A 62 -15.46 23.27 -0.19
CA ILE A 62 -15.86 23.76 -1.51
C ILE A 62 -15.98 25.29 -1.39
N THR A 63 -15.05 26.03 -1.97
CA THR A 63 -15.17 27.49 -1.99
C THR A 63 -16.33 27.89 -2.90
N GLY A 64 -17.00 29.01 -2.59
CA GLY A 64 -18.12 29.53 -3.38
C GLY A 64 -17.79 29.85 -4.85
N SER A 65 -16.52 29.74 -5.26
CA SER A 65 -16.02 29.92 -6.63
C SER A 65 -15.91 28.62 -7.44
N GLY A 66 -16.34 27.47 -6.90
CA GLY A 66 -16.22 26.17 -7.58
C GLY A 66 -14.80 25.58 -7.52
N VAL A 67 -13.91 26.16 -6.71
CA VAL A 67 -12.57 25.64 -6.46
C VAL A 67 -12.57 24.84 -5.17
N ILE A 68 -12.05 23.61 -5.23
CA ILE A 68 -11.79 22.79 -4.04
C ILE A 68 -10.33 23.00 -3.65
N VAL A 69 -10.12 23.48 -2.43
CA VAL A 69 -8.77 23.57 -1.83
C VAL A 69 -8.58 22.41 -0.87
N VAL A 70 -7.68 21.48 -1.22
CA VAL A 70 -7.42 20.28 -0.43
C VAL A 70 -6.11 20.44 0.33
N ASN A 71 -6.16 20.35 1.66
CA ASN A 71 -4.96 20.23 2.48
C ASN A 71 -4.45 18.78 2.44
N LEU A 72 -3.59 18.46 1.47
CA LEU A 72 -3.03 17.12 1.30
C LEU A 72 -2.44 16.54 2.59
N ARG A 73 -1.80 17.37 3.42
CA ARG A 73 -1.23 16.93 4.70
C ARG A 73 -2.31 16.44 5.65
N GLU A 74 -3.40 17.19 5.79
CA GLU A 74 -4.52 16.84 6.68
C GLU A 74 -5.25 15.58 6.19
N VAL A 75 -5.58 15.57 4.90
CA VAL A 75 -6.26 14.47 4.22
C VAL A 75 -5.51 13.15 4.40
N LEU A 76 -4.22 13.14 4.07
CA LEU A 76 -3.39 11.96 4.25
C LEU A 76 -3.18 11.65 5.73
N ASN A 77 -3.12 12.63 6.63
CA ASN A 77 -2.99 12.35 8.06
C ASN A 77 -4.18 11.56 8.61
N LYS A 78 -5.39 11.88 8.14
CA LYS A 78 -6.63 11.17 8.47
C LYS A 78 -6.69 9.80 7.77
N SER A 79 -6.32 9.73 6.50
CA SER A 79 -6.58 8.55 5.66
C SER A 79 -5.40 7.58 5.50
N PHE A 80 -4.17 7.94 5.91
CA PHE A 80 -2.97 7.12 5.67
C PHE A 80 -3.09 5.70 6.24
N ARG A 81 -3.57 5.56 7.48
CA ARG A 81 -3.78 4.24 8.09
C ARG A 81 -4.87 3.45 7.36
N LYS A 82 -5.96 4.12 6.97
CA LYS A 82 -7.06 3.51 6.21
C LYS A 82 -6.56 3.00 4.85
N LEU A 83 -5.72 3.78 4.17
CA LEU A 83 -5.09 3.41 2.90
C LEU A 83 -4.21 2.15 3.05
N LEU A 84 -3.27 2.13 4.00
CA LEU A 84 -2.40 0.96 4.21
C LEU A 84 -3.20 -0.30 4.56
N ASN A 85 -4.23 -0.16 5.39
CA ASN A 85 -5.13 -1.26 5.73
C ASN A 85 -5.90 -1.74 4.50
N LYS A 86 -6.42 -0.84 3.67
CA LYS A 86 -7.16 -1.20 2.45
C LYS A 86 -6.28 -1.97 1.47
N ILE A 87 -5.06 -1.49 1.22
CA ILE A 87 -4.06 -2.19 0.40
C ILE A 87 -3.80 -3.59 0.97
N SER A 88 -3.49 -3.67 2.27
CA SER A 88 -3.13 -4.94 2.92
C SER A 88 -4.27 -5.96 2.91
N SER A 89 -5.49 -5.53 3.24
CA SER A 89 -6.68 -6.39 3.25
C SER A 89 -7.04 -6.85 1.84
N SER A 90 -7.12 -5.92 0.87
CA SER A 90 -7.42 -6.25 -0.52
C SER A 90 -6.39 -7.22 -1.10
N TYR A 91 -5.10 -7.02 -0.78
CA TYR A 91 -4.05 -7.93 -1.25
C TYR A 91 -4.17 -9.32 -0.61
N SER A 92 -4.37 -9.38 0.70
CA SER A 92 -4.50 -10.64 1.45
C SER A 92 -5.70 -11.46 0.98
N GLU A 93 -6.85 -10.81 0.75
CA GLU A 93 -8.08 -11.45 0.26
C GLU A 93 -7.90 -12.08 -1.14
N ASN A 94 -7.05 -11.50 -1.98
CA ASN A 94 -6.83 -11.93 -3.37
C ASN A 94 -5.60 -12.84 -3.56
N LEU A 95 -4.94 -13.29 -2.48
CA LEU A 95 -3.73 -14.13 -2.58
C LEU A 95 -3.96 -15.42 -3.39
N HIS A 96 -5.13 -16.03 -3.24
CA HIS A 96 -5.48 -17.24 -3.97
C HIS A 96 -5.49 -17.03 -5.49
N ASP A 97 -6.01 -15.89 -5.96
CA ASP A 97 -6.01 -15.54 -7.39
C ASP A 97 -4.59 -15.18 -7.86
N ILE A 98 -3.86 -14.38 -7.07
CA ILE A 98 -2.49 -13.95 -7.39
C ILE A 98 -1.55 -15.14 -7.58
N PHE A 99 -1.66 -16.14 -6.71
CA PHE A 99 -0.83 -17.35 -6.76
C PHE A 99 -1.49 -18.50 -7.53
N SER A 100 -2.69 -18.30 -8.07
CA SER A 100 -3.46 -19.31 -8.82
C SER A 100 -3.64 -20.63 -8.05
N VAL A 101 -3.99 -20.52 -6.77
CA VAL A 101 -4.25 -21.65 -5.86
C VAL A 101 -5.68 -21.62 -5.34
N SER A 102 -6.08 -22.67 -4.62
CA SER A 102 -7.41 -22.70 -3.98
C SER A 102 -7.53 -21.62 -2.91
N ARG A 103 -8.76 -21.10 -2.70
CA ARG A 103 -9.05 -20.15 -1.60
C ARG A 103 -8.62 -20.67 -0.24
N GLU A 104 -8.75 -21.98 -0.02
CA GLU A 104 -8.35 -22.65 1.22
C GLU A 104 -6.84 -22.52 1.53
N THR A 105 -5.99 -22.40 0.51
CA THR A 105 -4.52 -22.35 0.68
C THR A 105 -4.08 -21.13 1.49
N PHE A 106 -4.76 -19.99 1.31
CA PHE A 106 -4.39 -18.71 1.94
C PHE A 106 -5.52 -18.07 2.75
N LYS A 107 -6.56 -18.82 3.11
CA LYS A 107 -7.76 -18.27 3.78
C LYS A 107 -7.45 -17.52 5.08
N ASP A 108 -6.42 -17.96 5.81
CA ASP A 108 -6.00 -17.39 7.09
C ASP A 108 -4.74 -16.52 6.96
N SER A 109 -4.22 -16.36 5.73
CA SER A 109 -3.00 -15.61 5.46
C SER A 109 -3.24 -14.11 5.52
N LEU A 110 -2.36 -13.41 6.24
CA LEU A 110 -2.36 -11.95 6.28
C LEU A 110 -1.00 -11.42 5.88
N ILE A 111 -1.00 -10.51 4.90
CA ILE A 111 0.18 -9.78 4.47
C ILE A 111 -0.09 -8.29 4.62
N LYS A 112 0.75 -7.60 5.39
CA LYS A 112 0.57 -6.18 5.69
C LYS A 112 1.74 -5.35 5.20
N LEU A 113 1.39 -4.24 4.56
CA LEU A 113 2.32 -3.21 4.16
C LEU A 113 2.60 -2.27 5.33
N LYS A 114 3.87 -2.01 5.59
CA LYS A 114 4.34 -1.02 6.56
C LYS A 114 5.09 0.07 5.80
N ILE A 115 4.66 1.31 5.98
CA ILE A 115 5.36 2.47 5.43
C ILE A 115 5.51 3.49 6.53
N ASP A 116 6.73 4.01 6.68
CA ASP A 116 6.97 5.14 7.56
C ASP A 116 6.20 6.37 7.06
N LYS A 117 5.29 6.85 7.91
CA LYS A 117 4.39 7.95 7.60
C LYS A 117 5.18 9.21 7.23
N GLY A 118 6.18 9.57 8.03
CA GLY A 118 6.99 10.79 7.83
C GLY A 118 7.69 10.80 6.48
N LEU A 119 8.41 9.72 6.17
CA LEU A 119 9.11 9.54 4.90
C LEU A 119 8.15 9.52 3.71
N PHE A 120 6.97 8.91 3.85
CA PHE A 120 5.95 8.92 2.80
C PHE A 120 5.50 10.35 2.50
N PHE A 121 5.22 11.14 3.54
CA PHE A 121 4.84 12.55 3.39
C PHE A 121 5.92 13.39 2.75
N GLU A 122 7.17 13.23 3.18
CA GLU A 122 8.33 13.93 2.64
C GLU A 122 8.48 13.66 1.14
N LYS A 123 8.48 12.37 0.74
CA LYS A 123 8.60 11.96 -0.67
C LYS A 123 7.44 12.44 -1.53
N LEU A 124 6.22 12.43 -0.99
CA LEU A 124 5.06 12.95 -1.68
C LEU A 124 5.17 14.47 -1.86
N TYR A 125 5.57 15.18 -0.80
CA TYR A 125 5.75 16.62 -0.85
C TYR A 125 6.82 17.03 -1.87
N GLU A 126 7.98 16.36 -1.88
CA GLU A 126 9.02 16.55 -2.90
C GLU A 126 8.46 16.36 -4.33
N LYS A 127 7.73 15.26 -4.57
CA LYS A 127 7.18 14.94 -5.88
C LYS A 127 6.17 15.97 -6.39
N TYR A 128 5.32 16.49 -5.52
CA TYR A 128 4.20 17.35 -5.93
C TYR A 128 4.45 18.86 -5.76
N LEU A 129 5.50 19.27 -5.04
CA LEU A 129 6.00 20.66 -5.06
C LEU A 129 6.43 21.11 -6.46
N GLU A 130 7.02 20.21 -7.25
CA GLU A 130 7.45 20.49 -8.62
C GLU A 130 6.29 20.48 -9.62
N SER A 131 5.12 19.97 -9.24
CA SER A 131 3.94 19.91 -10.09
C SER A 131 2.94 21.01 -9.73
N LYS A 132 2.78 22.04 -10.57
CA LYS A 132 1.57 22.88 -10.54
C LYS A 132 0.39 22.02 -10.99
N ILE A 133 -0.33 21.41 -10.05
CA ILE A 133 -1.57 20.68 -10.38
C ILE A 133 -2.64 21.71 -10.74
N LYS A 134 -2.85 21.92 -12.04
CA LYS A 134 -4.06 22.58 -12.56
C LYS A 134 -5.14 21.52 -12.72
N PHE A 135 -6.18 21.59 -11.90
CA PHE A 135 -7.39 20.81 -12.17
C PHE A 135 -8.04 21.35 -13.45
N PRO A 136 -8.46 20.48 -14.39
CA PRO A 136 -9.16 20.94 -15.58
C PRO A 136 -10.44 21.66 -15.14
N SER A 137 -10.57 22.93 -15.55
CA SER A 137 -11.81 23.67 -15.43
C SER A 137 -12.87 22.96 -16.26
N THR A 138 -13.93 22.46 -15.62
CA THR A 138 -15.12 21.98 -16.30
C THR A 138 -15.76 23.14 -17.06
N SER A 139 -15.73 23.05 -18.38
CA SER A 139 -16.46 23.90 -19.34
C SER A 139 -17.94 23.53 -19.40
#